data_AF-A0A9E6CBS1-F1
#
_entry.id   AF-A0A9E6CBS1-F1
#
_cell.length_a   1.000
_cell.length_b   1.000
_cell.length_c   1.000
_cell.angle_alpha   90.00
_cell.angle_beta   90.00
_cell.angle_gamma   90.00
#
_symmetry.space_group_name_H-M   'P 1'
#
loop_
_entity.id
_entity.type
_entity.pdbx_description
1 polymer ?
#
loop_
_entity_poly.entity_id
_entity_poly.type
_entity_poly.pdbx_seq_one_letter_code
_entity_poly.pdbx_strand_id
1 'polypeptide(L)'
;MKGQVAQGRKILVVLEPEDSEDETKRLLRFSSWLAGSLQKELFIAVVITSSLVHYGQIDPLASDASKDSFIKYVCHSEKDAHAHLKREIQKICPDATVIIVNMDEFIPLVERMKGDTLFAITRASRRGLIFKRASSIQKFLEKKGLNTLCLKEIPLV
;
A
#
# COMPACT_ATOMS: atom_id res chain seq x y z
N MET A 1 24.26 -28.12 -13.68
CA MET A 1 24.26 -26.65 -13.54
C MET A 1 23.07 -26.27 -12.68
N LYS A 2 23.28 -25.57 -11.56
CA LYS A 2 22.20 -25.11 -10.67
C LYS A 2 21.48 -23.95 -11.36
N GLY A 3 20.19 -24.11 -11.63
CA GLY A 3 19.35 -23.01 -12.14
C GLY A 3 19.33 -21.89 -11.12
N GLN A 4 19.85 -20.72 -11.51
CA GLN A 4 19.67 -19.50 -10.75
C GLN A 4 18.19 -19.12 -10.84
N VAL A 5 17.45 -19.28 -9.75
CA VAL A 5 16.11 -18.70 -9.61
C VAL A 5 16.29 -17.19 -9.70
N ALA A 6 15.66 -16.54 -10.68
CA ALA A 6 15.65 -15.09 -10.78
C ALA A 6 15.15 -14.51 -9.45
N GLN A 7 16.07 -13.91 -8.68
CA GLN A 7 15.74 -13.23 -7.44
C GLN A 7 14.91 -11.99 -7.81
N GLY A 8 13.64 -11.96 -7.40
CA GLY A 8 12.76 -10.85 -7.70
C GLY A 8 13.38 -9.52 -7.27
N ARG A 9 13.55 -8.57 -8.19
CA ARG A 9 14.31 -7.33 -7.99
C ARG A 9 13.53 -6.23 -7.28
N LYS A 10 12.22 -6.41 -7.10
CA LYS A 10 11.31 -5.33 -6.67
C LYS A 10 10.40 -5.76 -5.54
N ILE A 11 10.08 -4.83 -4.65
CA ILE A 11 9.00 -4.95 -3.66
C ILE A 11 7.99 -3.85 -3.98
N LEU A 12 6.72 -4.20 -4.18
CA LEU A 12 5.64 -3.22 -4.32
C LEU A 12 4.73 -3.31 -3.10
N VAL A 13 4.81 -2.31 -2.23
CA VAL A 13 3.84 -2.13 -1.15
C VAL A 13 2.60 -1.48 -1.74
N VAL A 14 1.42 -2.06 -1.54
CA VAL A 14 0.16 -1.46 -1.95
C VAL A 14 -0.58 -1.00 -0.70
N LEU A 15 -0.94 0.29 -0.67
CA LEU A 15 -1.68 0.93 0.41
C LEU A 15 -3.06 1.35 -0.09
N GLU A 16 -4.08 1.04 0.70
CA GLU A 16 -5.46 1.47 0.52
C GLU A 16 -5.84 2.54 1.55
N PRO A 17 -6.78 3.45 1.23
CA PRO A 17 -7.18 4.56 2.10
C PRO A 17 -7.83 4.10 3.41
N GLU A 18 -8.30 2.86 3.43
CA GLU A 18 -8.93 2.19 4.58
C GLU A 18 -7.92 1.49 5.50
N ASP A 19 -6.64 1.48 5.15
CA ASP A 19 -5.61 0.89 5.97
C ASP A 19 -5.38 1.65 7.28
N SER A 20 -5.29 0.89 8.37
CA SER A 20 -4.92 1.43 9.68
C SER A 20 -3.55 2.10 9.62
N GLU A 21 -3.41 3.23 10.33
CA GLU A 21 -2.15 3.95 10.51
C GLU A 21 -1.05 3.03 11.06
N ASP A 22 -1.35 2.24 12.09
CA ASP A 22 -0.40 1.34 12.73
C ASP A 22 0.01 0.18 11.80
N GLU A 23 -0.95 -0.44 11.11
CA GLU A 23 -0.67 -1.52 10.17
C GLU A 23 0.16 -1.03 8.97
N THR A 24 -0.18 0.15 8.44
CA THR A 24 0.54 0.78 7.34
C THR A 24 1.97 1.09 7.73
N LYS A 25 2.18 1.77 8.88
CA LYS A 25 3.53 2.09 9.37
C LYS A 25 4.35 0.83 9.59
N ARG A 26 3.74 -0.23 10.14
CA ARG A 26 4.43 -1.50 10.37
C ARG A 26 4.84 -2.16 9.05
N LEU A 27 3.94 -2.21 8.07
CA LEU A 27 4.22 -2.75 6.74
C LEU A 27 5.32 -1.96 6.03
N LEU A 28 5.27 -0.63 6.08
CA LEU A 28 6.26 0.25 5.47
C LEU A 28 7.64 0.04 6.07
N ARG A 29 7.77 0.02 7.41
CA ARG A 29 9.05 -0.25 8.09
C ARG A 29 9.63 -1.60 7.73
N PHE A 30 8.80 -2.65 7.76
CA PHE A 30 9.23 -3.99 7.38
C PHE A 30 9.67 -4.04 5.91
N SER A 31 8.91 -3.45 5.00
CA SER A 31 9.22 -3.46 3.57
C SER A 31 10.48 -2.66 3.26
N SER A 32 10.72 -1.55 3.96
CA SER A 32 11.97 -0.79 3.90
C SER A 32 13.16 -1.62 4.35
N TRP A 33 13.05 -2.30 5.50
CA TRP A 33 14.09 -3.18 6.01
C TRP A 33 14.35 -4.36 5.05
N LEU A 34 13.30 -4.99 4.53
CA LEU A 34 13.38 -6.13 3.62
C LEU A 34 14.03 -5.73 2.28
N ALA A 35 13.65 -4.57 1.73
CA ALA A 35 14.24 -4.03 0.52
C ALA A 35 15.75 -3.79 0.69
N GLY A 36 16.15 -3.14 1.80
CA GLY A 36 17.57 -2.92 2.11
C GLY A 36 18.34 -4.22 2.31
N SER A 37 17.79 -5.17 3.08
CA SER A 37 18.43 -6.46 3.37
C SER A 37 18.63 -7.31 2.13
N LEU A 38 17.70 -7.24 1.18
CA LEU A 38 17.74 -8.02 -0.06
C LEU A 38 18.31 -7.23 -1.24
N GLN A 39 18.74 -5.99 -1.04
CA GLN A 39 19.20 -5.08 -2.11
C GLN A 39 18.17 -4.97 -3.26
N LYS A 40 16.89 -4.85 -2.92
CA LYS A 40 15.77 -4.74 -3.86
C LYS A 40 15.27 -3.30 -3.95
N GLU A 41 14.75 -2.94 -5.12
CA GLU A 41 14.05 -1.67 -5.30
C GLU A 41 12.70 -1.69 -4.55
N LEU A 42 12.43 -0.65 -3.77
CA LEU A 42 11.17 -0.48 -3.05
C LEU A 42 10.25 0.50 -3.78
N PHE A 43 9.09 0.01 -4.17
CA PHE A 43 7.99 0.79 -4.71
C PHE A 43 6.84 0.81 -3.71
N ILE A 44 6.16 1.94 -3.59
CA ILE A 44 4.97 2.08 -2.75
C ILE A 44 3.87 2.66 -3.62
N ALA A 45 2.88 1.83 -3.95
CA ALA A 45 1.66 2.24 -4.63
C ALA A 45 0.61 2.64 -3.60
N VAL A 46 0.20 3.90 -3.63
CA VAL A 46 -0.97 4.38 -2.88
C VAL A 46 -2.14 4.40 -3.84
N VAL A 47 -3.12 3.53 -3.60
CA VAL A 47 -4.30 3.42 -4.46
C VAL A 47 -5.40 4.30 -3.89
N ILE A 48 -5.73 5.39 -4.58
CA ILE A 48 -6.78 6.31 -4.18
C ILE A 48 -8.05 6.04 -4.99
N THR A 49 -9.22 6.10 -4.34
CA THR A 49 -10.48 6.20 -5.06
C THR A 49 -10.70 7.67 -5.45
N SER A 50 -11.29 7.90 -6.63
CA SER A 50 -11.56 9.25 -7.17
C SER A 50 -12.43 10.13 -6.27
N SER A 51 -13.07 9.56 -5.24
CA SER A 51 -13.88 10.26 -4.25
C SER A 51 -13.12 10.76 -3.02
N LEU A 52 -11.85 10.38 -2.81
CA LEU A 52 -11.08 10.80 -1.63
C LEU A 52 -10.52 12.22 -1.72
N VAL A 53 -10.51 12.83 -2.91
CA VAL A 53 -10.18 14.25 -3.07
C VAL A 53 -11.45 15.09 -2.88
N HIS A 54 -12.04 15.05 -1.69
CA HIS A 54 -13.07 16.01 -1.31
C HIS A 54 -12.45 17.16 -0.53
N TYR A 55 -12.54 18.33 -1.16
CA TYR A 55 -11.77 19.53 -0.89
C TYR A 55 -12.12 20.17 0.46
N GLY A 56 -11.08 20.51 1.23
CA GLY A 56 -11.09 21.71 2.09
C GLY A 56 -11.92 21.71 3.37
N GLN A 57 -12.62 20.63 3.74
CA GLN A 57 -13.25 20.52 5.05
C GLN A 57 -13.10 19.08 5.54
N ILE A 58 -12.62 18.91 6.79
CA ILE A 58 -12.91 17.69 7.54
C ILE A 58 -14.43 17.63 7.52
N ASP A 59 -15.01 16.74 6.73
CA ASP A 59 -16.42 16.42 6.90
C ASP A 59 -16.55 16.01 8.37
N PRO A 60 -17.25 16.79 9.23
CA PRO A 60 -17.42 16.41 10.63
C PRO A 60 -18.23 15.11 10.76
N LEU A 61 -18.83 14.63 9.65
CA LEU A 61 -19.49 13.34 9.51
C LEU A 61 -18.61 12.27 8.84
N ALA A 62 -17.35 12.56 8.48
CA ALA A 62 -16.39 11.52 8.12
C ALA A 62 -16.23 10.61 9.34
N SER A 63 -17.00 9.53 9.31
CA SER A 63 -17.24 8.59 10.41
C SER A 63 -15.93 8.23 11.13
N ASP A 64 -16.03 7.82 12.40
CA ASP A 64 -14.89 7.42 13.23
C ASP A 64 -13.86 6.49 12.52
N ALA A 65 -14.25 5.77 11.47
CA ALA A 65 -13.36 5.01 10.59
C ALA A 65 -12.24 5.83 9.93
N SER A 66 -12.42 7.14 9.72
CA SER A 66 -11.38 8.03 9.15
C SER A 66 -10.32 8.45 10.18
N LYS A 67 -10.61 8.33 11.49
CA LYS A 67 -9.70 8.74 12.57
C LYS A 67 -8.51 7.80 12.77
N ASP A 68 -8.58 6.57 12.27
CA ASP A 68 -7.49 5.59 12.41
C ASP A 68 -6.80 5.26 11.07
N SER A 69 -7.21 5.89 9.97
CA SER A 69 -6.58 5.69 8.65
C SER A 69 -5.18 6.32 8.60
N PHE A 70 -4.23 5.65 7.93
CA PHE A 70 -2.93 6.22 7.60
C PHE A 70 -3.05 7.40 6.61
N ILE A 71 -4.00 7.28 5.68
CA ILE A 71 -4.21 8.20 4.57
C ILE A 71 -5.30 9.19 5.00
N LYS A 72 -4.93 10.10 5.89
CA LYS A 72 -5.72 11.29 6.22
C LYS A 72 -5.07 12.47 5.55
N TYR A 73 -5.79 13.20 4.71
CA TYR A 73 -5.23 14.42 4.14
C TYR A 73 -6.26 15.54 4.11
N VAL A 74 -5.93 16.64 4.80
CA VAL A 74 -6.57 17.93 4.60
C VAL A 74 -5.69 18.67 3.61
N CYS A 75 -6.11 18.72 2.35
CA CYS A 75 -5.34 19.35 1.28
C CYS A 75 -6.26 20.23 0.45
N HIS A 76 -5.70 21.33 -0.07
CA HIS A 76 -6.44 22.30 -0.88
C HIS A 76 -6.46 21.91 -2.37
N SER A 77 -5.63 20.95 -2.78
CA SER A 77 -5.58 20.39 -4.13
C SER A 77 -5.13 18.93 -4.13
N GLU A 78 -5.44 18.20 -5.20
CA GLU A 78 -4.93 16.85 -5.44
C GLU A 78 -3.40 16.80 -5.45
N LYS A 79 -2.77 17.82 -6.06
CA LYS A 79 -1.32 17.96 -6.11
C LYS A 79 -0.71 18.06 -4.70
N ASP A 80 -1.35 18.82 -3.82
CA ASP A 80 -0.90 18.96 -2.43
C ASP A 80 -1.12 17.67 -1.64
N ALA A 81 -2.24 16.98 -1.86
CA ALA A 81 -2.50 15.66 -1.28
C ALA A 81 -1.42 14.65 -1.69
N HIS A 82 -1.07 14.62 -2.99
CA HIS A 82 -0.03 13.75 -3.52
C HIS A 82 1.35 14.07 -2.93
N ALA A 83 1.69 15.37 -2.84
CA ALA A 83 2.95 15.80 -2.25
C ALA A 83 3.03 15.50 -0.75
N HIS A 84 1.91 15.66 -0.02
CA HIS A 84 1.81 15.35 1.39
C HIS A 84 1.98 13.85 1.65
N LEU A 85 1.23 13.01 0.94
CA LEU A 85 1.33 11.55 1.07
C LEU A 85 2.72 11.05 0.75
N LYS A 86 3.31 11.55 -0.33
CA LYS A 86 4.69 11.22 -0.70
C LYS A 86 5.66 11.58 0.43
N ARG A 87 5.51 12.76 1.04
CA ARG A 87 6.35 13.20 2.16
C ARG A 87 6.19 12.30 3.38
N GLU A 88 4.97 11.98 3.80
CA GLU A 88 4.74 11.13 4.99
C GLU A 88 5.30 9.72 4.80
N ILE A 89 5.14 9.15 3.61
CA ILE A 89 5.70 7.84 3.28
C ILE A 89 7.24 7.91 3.27
N GLN A 90 7.82 8.95 2.66
CA GLN A 90 9.27 9.12 2.58
C GLN A 90 9.94 9.36 3.93
N LYS A 91 9.23 9.86 4.95
CA LYS A 91 9.75 9.88 6.34
C LYS A 91 10.02 8.47 6.88
N ILE A 92 9.30 7.46 6.40
CA ILE A 92 9.43 6.06 6.85
C ILE A 92 10.33 5.28 5.89
N CYS A 93 10.20 5.54 4.58
CA CYS A 93 10.90 4.86 3.51
C CYS A 93 11.57 5.89 2.57
N PRO A 94 12.73 6.47 2.96
CA PRO A 94 13.33 7.60 2.23
C PRO A 94 13.70 7.26 0.79
N ASP A 95 14.15 6.02 0.54
CA ASP A 95 14.60 5.57 -0.78
C ASP A 95 13.48 4.95 -1.63
N ALA A 96 12.23 4.96 -1.14
CA ALA A 96 11.12 4.35 -1.85
C ALA A 96 10.64 5.24 -3.02
N THR A 97 10.35 4.60 -4.15
CA THR A 97 9.60 5.23 -5.24
C THR A 97 8.11 5.19 -4.90
N VAL A 98 7.57 6.32 -4.48
CA VAL A 98 6.13 6.47 -4.18
C VAL A 98 5.36 6.79 -5.47
N ILE A 99 4.37 5.97 -5.78
CA ILE A 99 3.48 6.08 -6.94
C ILE A 99 2.07 6.23 -6.40
N ILE A 100 1.38 7.31 -6.76
CA ILE A 100 -0.02 7.53 -6.38
C ILE A 100 -0.84 7.31 -7.64
N VAL A 101 -1.79 6.38 -7.56
CA VAL A 101 -2.60 5.93 -8.69
C VAL A 101 -4.05 5.77 -8.29
N ASN A 102 -4.95 5.95 -9.25
CA ASN A 102 -6.32 5.49 -9.07
C ASN A 102 -6.45 3.97 -9.35
N MET A 103 -7.64 3.41 -9.11
CA MET A 103 -7.88 1.98 -9.31
C MET A 103 -7.72 1.53 -10.78
N ASP A 104 -8.06 2.38 -11.75
CA ASP A 104 -7.94 2.08 -13.18
C ASP A 104 -6.47 2.07 -13.64
N GLU A 105 -5.63 2.88 -13.02
CA GLU A 105 -4.18 2.94 -13.25
C GLU A 105 -3.41 1.84 -12.49
N PHE A 106 -3.96 1.36 -11.37
CA PHE A 106 -3.36 0.30 -10.58
C PHE A 106 -3.25 -1.02 -11.34
N ILE A 107 -4.29 -1.40 -12.10
CA ILE A 107 -4.28 -2.67 -12.86
C ILE A 107 -3.14 -2.69 -13.89
N PRO A 108 -2.97 -1.69 -14.77
CA PRO A 108 -1.82 -1.59 -15.65
C PRO A 108 -0.47 -1.56 -14.93
N LEU A 109 -0.37 -0.92 -13.76
CA LEU A 109 0.86 -0.89 -12.96
C LEU A 109 1.26 -2.32 -12.53
N VAL A 110 0.32 -3.09 -12.00
CA VAL A 110 0.55 -4.48 -11.58
C VAL A 110 0.98 -5.34 -12.76
N GLU A 111 0.31 -5.23 -13.92
CA GLU A 111 0.66 -6.01 -15.11
C GLU A 111 2.07 -5.71 -15.63
N ARG A 112 2.57 -4.49 -15.47
CA ARG A 112 3.95 -4.10 -15.81
C ARG A 112 4.97 -4.61 -14.78
N MET A 113 4.56 -4.79 -13.52
CA MET A 113 5.46 -5.13 -12.42
C MET A 113 5.49 -6.63 -12.08
N LYS A 114 4.50 -7.42 -12.49
CA LYS A 114 4.25 -8.79 -12.03
C LYS A 114 5.41 -9.80 -12.09
N GLY A 115 6.39 -9.63 -12.98
CA GLY A 115 7.44 -10.64 -13.21
C GLY A 115 8.29 -10.95 -11.97
N ASP A 116 8.96 -9.93 -11.44
CA ASP A 116 10.00 -10.05 -10.40
C ASP A 116 9.64 -9.27 -9.12
N THR A 117 8.34 -9.02 -8.91
CA THR A 117 7.86 -8.18 -7.81
C THR A 117 7.25 -9.03 -6.70
N LEU A 118 7.70 -8.80 -5.48
CA LEU A 118 6.99 -9.20 -4.27
C LEU A 118 5.94 -8.12 -3.96
N PHE A 119 4.67 -8.48 -3.94
CA PHE A 119 3.60 -7.58 -3.55
C PHE A 119 3.42 -7.64 -2.04
N ALA A 120 3.37 -6.51 -1.36
CA ALA A 120 3.20 -6.43 0.09
C ALA A 120 1.95 -5.62 0.41
N ILE A 121 1.04 -6.20 1.21
CA ILE A 121 -0.23 -5.55 1.56
C ILE A 121 -0.48 -5.62 3.07
N THR A 122 -1.12 -4.57 3.58
CA THR A 122 -1.81 -4.55 4.86
C THR A 122 -2.98 -5.50 4.70
N ARG A 123 -3.18 -6.40 5.67
CA ARG A 123 -4.36 -7.25 5.62
C ARG A 123 -5.54 -6.38 6.04
N ALA A 124 -6.24 -5.74 5.12
CA ALA A 124 -7.41 -4.97 5.49
C ALA A 124 -8.48 -5.88 6.15
N SER A 125 -8.72 -5.62 7.44
CA SER A 125 -9.83 -6.04 8.31
C SER A 125 -9.70 -7.31 9.18
N ARG A 126 -9.31 -7.09 10.44
CA ARG A 126 -10.13 -7.53 11.60
C ARG A 126 -10.61 -6.26 12.30
N ARG A 127 -11.92 -6.03 12.43
CA ARG A 127 -12.69 -6.43 13.62
C ARG A 127 -14.21 -6.36 13.39
N GLY A 128 -14.91 -7.26 14.06
CA GLY A 128 -16.36 -7.25 14.22
C GLY A 128 -17.05 -8.32 13.38
N LEU A 129 -17.67 -9.29 14.06
CA LEU A 129 -18.58 -10.33 13.57
C LEU A 129 -19.27 -9.99 12.23
N ILE A 130 -19.33 -10.99 11.34
CA ILE A 130 -19.90 -11.01 9.98
C ILE A 130 -18.84 -10.81 8.89
N PHE A 131 -18.58 -11.91 8.17
CA PHE A 131 -17.70 -12.06 7.01
C PHE A 131 -17.60 -10.80 6.12
N LYS A 132 -16.50 -10.03 6.23
CA LYS A 132 -16.12 -9.00 5.25
C LYS A 132 -15.10 -9.55 4.26
N ARG A 133 -15.36 -9.23 2.99
CA ARG A 133 -14.64 -9.63 1.78
C ARG A 133 -13.19 -9.12 1.85
N ALA A 134 -12.21 -9.93 1.41
CA ALA A 134 -10.87 -9.44 1.10
C ALA A 134 -10.96 -8.18 0.22
N SER A 135 -10.04 -7.22 0.43
CA SER A 135 -10.04 -5.96 -0.32
C SER A 135 -10.03 -6.24 -1.82
N SER A 136 -10.57 -5.31 -2.60
CA SER A 136 -10.66 -5.48 -4.06
C SER A 136 -9.28 -5.71 -4.68
N ILE A 137 -8.24 -5.06 -4.12
CA ILE A 137 -6.83 -5.22 -4.47
C ILE A 137 -6.32 -6.61 -4.09
N GLN A 138 -6.54 -7.06 -2.85
CA GLN A 138 -6.08 -8.38 -2.42
C GLN A 138 -6.65 -9.48 -3.32
N LYS A 139 -7.97 -9.46 -3.56
CA LYS A 139 -8.63 -10.45 -4.43
C LYS A 139 -8.10 -10.40 -5.86
N PHE A 140 -7.79 -9.21 -6.34
CA PHE A 140 -7.20 -9.03 -7.67
C PHE A 140 -5.81 -9.67 -7.75
N LEU A 141 -4.93 -9.39 -6.77
CA LEU A 141 -3.58 -9.96 -6.72
C LEU A 141 -3.62 -11.50 -6.59
N GLU A 142 -4.50 -12.03 -5.74
CA GLU A 142 -4.72 -13.46 -5.55
C GLU A 142 -5.24 -14.13 -6.84
N LYS A 143 -6.24 -13.54 -7.51
CA LYS A 143 -6.78 -14.04 -8.78
C LYS A 143 -5.72 -14.07 -9.88
N LYS A 144 -4.75 -13.16 -9.83
CA LYS A 144 -3.62 -13.10 -10.76
C LYS A 144 -2.48 -14.06 -10.42
N GLY A 145 -2.57 -14.77 -9.29
CA GLY A 145 -1.53 -15.70 -8.84
C GLY A 145 -0.21 -14.99 -8.49
N LEU A 146 -0.28 -13.74 -8.02
CA LEU A 146 0.91 -12.94 -7.73
C LEU A 146 1.47 -13.26 -6.34
N ASN A 147 2.80 -13.29 -6.25
CA ASN A 147 3.51 -13.49 -4.99
C ASN A 147 3.21 -12.33 -4.03
N THR A 148 2.32 -12.58 -3.07
CA THR A 148 1.81 -11.57 -2.14
C THR A 148 2.20 -11.92 -0.71
N LEU A 149 2.86 -10.99 -0.02
CA LEU A 149 3.17 -11.04 1.40
C LEU A 149 2.15 -10.19 2.16
N CYS A 150 1.45 -10.81 3.10
CA CYS A 150 0.49 -10.10 3.95
C CYS A 150 1.12 -9.71 5.29
N LEU A 151 0.76 -8.55 5.85
CA LEU A 151 1.27 -8.13 7.17
C LEU A 151 1.09 -9.17 8.30
N LYS A 152 0.03 -9.98 8.25
CA LYS A 152 -0.24 -11.08 9.20
C LYS A 152 0.86 -12.16 9.20
N GLU A 153 1.61 -12.28 8.11
CA GLU A 153 2.70 -13.25 7.93
C GLU A 153 4.03 -12.69 8.43
N ILE A 154 4.08 -11.40 8.77
CA ILE A 154 5.24 -10.73 9.33
C ILE A 154 5.23 -10.97 10.86
N PRO A 155 6.29 -11.56 11.44
CA PRO A 155 6.42 -11.73 12.88
C PRO A 155 6.31 -10.38 13.62
N LEU A 156 5.66 -10.37 14.78
CA LEU A 156 5.73 -9.25 15.72
C LEU A 156 7.07 -9.38 16.45
N VAL A 157 8.10 -8.70 15.96
CA VAL A 157 9.37 -8.52 16.68
C VAL A 157 9.40 -7.11 17.25
#